data_AF-A0A933V9X3-F1
#
_entry.id   AF-A0A933V9X3-F1
#
_cell.length_a   1.000
_cell.length_b   1.000
_cell.length_c   1.000
_cell.angle_alpha   90.00
_cell.angle_beta   90.00
_cell.angle_gamma   90.00
#
_symmetry.space_group_name_H-M   'P 1'
#
loop_
_entity.id
_entity.type
_entity.pdbx_description
1 polymer ?
#
loop_
_entity_poly.entity_id
_entity_poly.type
_entity_poly.pdbx_seq_one_letter_code
_entity_poly.pdbx_strand_id
1 'polypeptide(L)'
;MKIAVFYNLPEGGAKRTAEEQIKRLRKKHEVDVFKSVGSPPRGWSRLKTDFFKFWKLRKTHQMLALKIDKGGYDVTLVHPCCFTQAPYLLRYLKTPKVYFCQEPLRICYEYNLHFKEKVGNLKKIYEELTRRLLKKIDFENTRSATSV
;
A
#
# COMPACT_ATOMS: atom_id res chain seq x y z
N MET A 1 -10.61 -13.21 -18.68
CA MET A 1 -10.76 -12.67 -17.32
C MET A 1 -10.64 -11.17 -17.37
N LYS A 2 -11.46 -10.50 -16.58
CA LYS A 2 -11.44 -9.07 -16.31
C LYS A 2 -10.68 -8.85 -14.99
N ILE A 3 -9.53 -8.21 -15.06
CA ILE A 3 -8.58 -8.10 -13.96
C ILE A 3 -8.45 -6.64 -13.54
N ALA A 4 -8.65 -6.36 -12.25
CA ALA A 4 -8.27 -5.09 -11.66
C ALA A 4 -6.83 -5.16 -11.16
N VAL A 5 -6.00 -4.16 -11.48
CA VAL A 5 -4.64 -4.06 -10.95
C VAL A 5 -4.50 -2.78 -10.16
N PHE A 6 -4.11 -2.89 -8.88
CA PHE A 6 -3.81 -1.76 -8.02
C PHE A 6 -2.31 -1.63 -7.78
N TYR A 7 -1.77 -0.42 -7.91
CA TYR A 7 -0.45 -0.08 -7.37
C TYR A 7 -0.37 1.39 -6.94
N ASN A 8 0.46 1.68 -5.94
CA ASN A 8 0.84 3.04 -5.56
C ASN A 8 2.34 3.09 -5.26
N LEU A 9 3.15 3.06 -6.32
CA LEU A 9 4.61 2.92 -6.23
C LEU A 9 5.28 4.19 -6.75
N PRO A 10 6.37 4.65 -6.11
CA PRO A 10 7.20 5.70 -6.69
C PRO A 10 7.92 5.17 -7.94
N GLU A 11 8.54 6.06 -8.71
CA GLU A 11 9.44 5.65 -9.79
C GLU A 11 10.54 4.73 -9.23
N GLY A 12 10.76 3.57 -9.86
CA GLY A 12 11.72 2.60 -9.37
C GLY A 12 11.52 1.17 -9.90
N GLY A 13 12.26 0.22 -9.33
CA GLY A 13 12.22 -1.20 -9.72
C GLY A 13 10.86 -1.87 -9.50
N ALA A 14 10.23 -1.62 -8.35
CA ALA A 14 8.91 -2.19 -8.03
C ALA A 14 7.85 -1.75 -9.05
N LYS A 15 7.83 -0.44 -9.40
CA LYS A 15 6.89 0.10 -10.39
C LYS A 15 7.13 -0.49 -11.78
N ARG A 16 8.38 -0.54 -12.24
CA ARG A 16 8.73 -1.17 -13.53
C ARG A 16 8.28 -2.63 -13.60
N THR A 17 8.42 -3.36 -12.50
CA THR A 17 7.96 -4.76 -12.40
C THR A 17 6.44 -4.86 -12.54
N ALA A 18 5.69 -4.05 -11.79
CA ALA A 18 4.22 -4.03 -11.87
C ALA A 18 3.73 -3.65 -13.28
N GLU A 19 4.38 -2.66 -13.92
CA GLU A 19 4.02 -2.22 -15.27
C GLU A 19 4.32 -3.28 -16.34
N GLU A 20 5.44 -4.00 -16.24
CA GLU A 20 5.73 -5.13 -17.13
C GLU A 20 4.78 -6.31 -16.91
N GLN A 21 4.36 -6.57 -15.66
CA GLN A 21 3.31 -7.56 -15.38
C GLN A 21 1.99 -7.17 -16.03
N ILE A 22 1.55 -5.91 -15.90
CA ILE A 22 0.34 -5.37 -16.54
C ILE A 22 0.43 -5.51 -18.06
N LYS A 23 1.56 -5.12 -18.66
CA LYS A 23 1.80 -5.21 -20.10
C LYS A 23 1.67 -6.63 -20.63
N ARG A 24 2.18 -7.62 -19.89
CA ARG A 24 2.07 -9.04 -20.25
C ARG A 24 0.64 -9.57 -20.07
N LEU A 25 -0.04 -9.18 -18.98
CA LEU A 25 -1.44 -9.59 -18.72
C LEU A 25 -2.41 -9.07 -19.78
N ARG A 26 -2.22 -7.82 -20.23
CA ARG A 26 -3.05 -7.20 -21.28
C ARG A 26 -3.05 -7.94 -22.61
N LYS A 27 -2.08 -8.81 -22.87
CA LYS A 27 -2.04 -9.63 -24.08
C LYS A 27 -3.13 -10.73 -24.10
N LYS A 28 -3.67 -11.10 -22.94
CA LYS A 28 -4.59 -12.25 -22.79
C LYS A 28 -5.84 -11.95 -21.96
N HIS A 29 -5.89 -10.81 -21.28
CA HIS A 29 -6.93 -10.46 -20.33
C HIS A 29 -7.33 -8.99 -20.48
N GLU A 30 -8.56 -8.66 -20.10
CA GLU A 30 -9.00 -7.27 -19.93
C GLU A 30 -8.42 -6.77 -18.61
N VAL A 31 -7.66 -5.67 -18.64
CA VAL A 31 -6.92 -5.18 -17.46
C VAL A 31 -7.13 -3.70 -17.23
N ASP A 32 -7.81 -3.39 -16.13
CA ASP A 32 -8.00 -2.03 -15.65
C ASP A 32 -7.04 -1.71 -14.50
N VAL A 33 -6.39 -0.55 -14.61
CA VAL A 33 -5.37 -0.12 -13.64
C VAL A 33 -5.94 0.96 -12.74
N PHE A 34 -5.91 0.69 -11.43
CA PHE A 34 -6.34 1.59 -10.38
C PHE A 34 -5.12 2.16 -9.65
N LYS A 35 -4.95 3.47 -9.72
CA LYS A 35 -3.89 4.20 -9.02
C LYS A 35 -4.49 4.94 -7.83
N SER A 36 -3.74 4.99 -6.73
CA SER A 36 -4.08 5.83 -5.57
C SER A 36 -3.40 7.20 -5.67
N VAL A 37 -3.57 8.00 -4.62
CA VAL A 37 -2.81 9.23 -4.44
C VAL A 37 -1.32 8.89 -4.49
N GLY A 38 -0.58 9.56 -5.38
CA GLY A 38 0.85 9.35 -5.56
C GLY A 38 1.68 9.71 -4.32
N SER A 39 3.00 9.78 -4.48
CA SER A 39 3.94 10.15 -3.42
C SER A 39 3.50 11.42 -2.66
N PRO A 40 3.77 11.52 -1.35
CA PRO A 40 3.45 12.72 -0.59
C PRO A 40 4.05 13.96 -1.26
N PRO A 41 3.31 15.09 -1.32
CA PRO A 41 3.81 16.29 -1.98
C PRO A 41 5.13 16.76 -1.38
N ARG A 42 6.04 17.24 -2.24
CA ARG A 42 7.30 17.85 -1.79
C ARG A 42 6.98 19.01 -0.83
N GLY A 43 7.68 19.07 0.30
CA GLY A 43 7.51 20.11 1.32
C GLY A 43 6.49 19.80 2.41
N TRP A 44 5.80 18.66 2.38
CA TRP A 44 4.97 18.24 3.51
C TRP A 44 5.82 17.86 4.72
N SER A 45 5.43 18.37 5.89
CA SER A 45 6.01 17.92 7.15
C SER A 45 5.64 16.47 7.41
N ARG A 46 6.45 15.79 8.20
CA ARG A 46 6.23 14.39 8.59
C ARG A 46 4.85 14.18 9.24
N LEU A 47 4.47 15.08 10.15
CA LEU A 47 3.16 15.05 10.82
C LEU A 47 1.99 15.09 9.83
N LYS A 48 2.07 15.97 8.82
CA LYS A 48 1.04 16.06 7.76
C LYS A 48 0.98 14.76 6.93
N THR A 49 2.14 14.20 6.63
CA THR A 49 2.25 12.92 5.90
C THR A 49 1.65 11.77 6.69
N ASP A 50 1.94 11.68 7.98
CA ASP A 50 1.43 10.62 8.86
C ASP A 50 -0.08 10.78 9.09
N PHE A 51 -0.60 12.00 9.26
CA PHE A 51 -2.04 12.26 9.32
C PHE A 51 -2.76 11.79 8.04
N PHE A 52 -2.21 12.15 6.88
CA PHE A 52 -2.77 11.72 5.59
C PHE A 52 -2.75 10.19 5.45
N LYS A 53 -1.61 9.58 5.80
CA LYS A 53 -1.41 8.13 5.75
C LYS A 53 -2.42 7.37 6.60
N PHE A 54 -2.63 7.80 7.84
CA PHE A 54 -3.48 7.06 8.78
C PHE A 54 -4.97 7.33 8.59
N TRP A 55 -5.35 8.52 8.12
CA TRP A 55 -6.75 8.91 8.03
C TRP A 55 -7.28 9.01 6.60
N LYS A 56 -6.66 9.86 5.77
CA LYS A 56 -7.16 10.17 4.43
C LYS A 56 -6.98 9.00 3.47
N LEU A 57 -5.81 8.35 3.48
CA LEU A 57 -5.50 7.22 2.62
C LEU A 57 -6.46 6.05 2.86
N ARG A 58 -6.81 5.78 4.13
CA ARG A 58 -7.79 4.75 4.51
C ARG A 58 -9.14 4.98 3.82
N LYS A 59 -9.68 6.20 3.92
CA LYS A 59 -10.96 6.57 3.26
C LYS A 59 -10.86 6.47 1.73
N THR A 60 -9.77 6.95 1.14
CA THR A 60 -9.56 6.85 -0.32
C THR A 60 -9.53 5.40 -0.78
N HIS A 61 -8.83 4.51 -0.06
CA HIS A 61 -8.78 3.09 -0.40
C HIS A 61 -10.13 2.39 -0.20
N GLN A 62 -10.93 2.78 0.80
CA GLN A 62 -12.28 2.25 0.97
C GLN A 62 -13.17 2.60 -0.23
N MET A 63 -13.13 3.84 -0.71
CA MET A 63 -13.89 4.25 -1.90
C MET A 63 -13.38 3.56 -3.16
N LEU A 64 -12.07 3.35 -3.26
CA LEU A 64 -11.46 2.63 -4.39
C LEU A 64 -11.86 1.16 -4.41
N ALA A 65 -11.91 0.49 -3.25
CA ALA A 65 -12.41 -0.88 -3.14
C ALA A 65 -13.85 -0.97 -3.63
N LEU A 66 -14.74 -0.07 -3.17
CA LEU A 66 -16.13 -0.02 -3.64
C LEU A 66 -16.24 0.17 -5.16
N LYS A 67 -15.34 0.95 -5.77
CA LYS A 67 -15.29 1.13 -7.22
C LYS A 67 -14.86 -0.16 -7.93
N ILE A 68 -13.84 -0.86 -7.41
CA ILE A 68 -13.38 -2.13 -7.96
C ILE A 68 -14.47 -3.20 -7.82
N ASP A 69 -15.06 -3.35 -6.63
CA ASP A 69 -16.11 -4.35 -6.37
C ASP A 69 -17.33 -4.15 -7.29
N LYS A 70 -17.70 -2.89 -7.57
CA LYS A 70 -18.78 -2.55 -8.54
C LYS A 70 -18.41 -2.84 -10.00
N GLY A 71 -17.13 -2.97 -10.33
CA GLY A 71 -16.65 -3.17 -11.69
C GLY A 71 -16.78 -4.61 -12.21
N GLY A 72 -17.15 -5.56 -11.34
CA GLY A 72 -17.37 -6.96 -11.72
C GLY A 72 -16.10 -7.67 -12.19
N TYR A 73 -14.95 -7.39 -11.56
CA TYR A 73 -13.68 -8.05 -11.89
C TYR A 73 -13.64 -9.47 -11.32
N ASP A 74 -12.99 -10.39 -12.04
CA ASP A 74 -12.77 -11.77 -11.59
C ASP A 74 -11.75 -11.82 -10.45
N VAL A 75 -10.72 -10.99 -10.52
CA VAL A 75 -9.63 -10.91 -9.54
C VAL A 75 -9.01 -9.53 -9.51
N THR A 76 -8.57 -9.12 -8.32
CA THR A 76 -7.79 -7.90 -8.09
C THR A 76 -6.35 -8.24 -7.74
N LEU A 77 -5.41 -7.84 -8.58
CA LEU A 77 -3.97 -7.94 -8.31
C LEU A 77 -3.53 -6.68 -7.57
N VAL A 78 -3.00 -6.84 -6.36
CA VAL A 78 -2.66 -5.73 -5.46
C VAL A 78 -1.15 -5.67 -5.28
N HIS A 79 -0.54 -4.55 -5.67
CA HIS A 79 0.86 -4.24 -5.45
C HIS A 79 1.06 -3.29 -4.24
N PRO A 80 2.31 -3.12 -3.78
CA PRO A 80 2.59 -2.29 -2.62
C PRO A 80 2.19 -0.82 -2.79
N CYS A 81 2.06 -0.16 -1.64
CA CYS A 81 1.73 1.25 -1.50
C CYS A 81 2.86 2.01 -0.81
N CYS A 82 3.31 3.10 -1.41
CA CYS A 82 4.41 3.94 -0.95
C CYS A 82 4.22 4.51 0.47
N PHE A 83 2.98 4.52 0.98
CA PHE A 83 2.67 4.99 2.33
C PHE A 83 2.68 3.88 3.39
N THR A 84 2.20 2.68 3.06
CA THR A 84 1.84 1.63 4.05
C THR A 84 2.44 0.25 3.76
N GLN A 85 3.17 0.09 2.65
CA GLN A 85 3.59 -1.20 2.08
C GLN A 85 2.39 -2.07 1.71
N ALA A 86 1.72 -2.73 2.66
CA ALA A 86 0.42 -3.34 2.45
C ALA A 86 -0.68 -2.26 2.41
N PRO A 87 -1.40 -2.06 1.30
CA PRO A 87 -2.42 -1.01 1.20
C PRO A 87 -3.67 -1.35 2.02
N TYR A 88 -4.31 -0.32 2.60
CA TYR A 88 -5.65 -0.45 3.21
C TYR A 88 -6.71 -1.07 2.29
N LEU A 89 -6.50 -1.00 0.96
CA LEU A 89 -7.38 -1.56 -0.04
C LEU A 89 -7.67 -3.06 0.22
N LEU A 90 -6.66 -3.81 0.70
CA LEU A 90 -6.78 -5.23 1.02
C LEU A 90 -7.89 -5.53 2.04
N ARG A 91 -8.16 -4.60 2.97
CA ARG A 91 -9.15 -4.76 4.03
C ARG A 91 -10.59 -4.60 3.54
N TYR A 92 -10.78 -3.97 2.39
CA TYR A 92 -12.10 -3.51 1.94
C TYR A 92 -12.58 -4.19 0.68
N LEU A 93 -11.68 -4.73 -0.14
CA LEU A 93 -12.05 -5.47 -1.34
C LEU A 93 -12.90 -6.68 -0.99
N LYS A 94 -14.03 -6.84 -1.67
CA LYS A 94 -14.82 -8.07 -1.68
C LYS A 94 -14.45 -8.95 -2.87
N THR A 95 -14.05 -8.36 -3.99
CA THR A 95 -13.49 -9.10 -5.12
C THR A 95 -12.32 -9.98 -4.67
N PRO A 96 -12.20 -11.22 -5.20
CA PRO A 96 -11.03 -12.08 -4.98
C PRO A 96 -9.74 -11.31 -5.26
N LYS A 97 -8.73 -11.48 -4.41
CA LYS A 97 -7.53 -10.62 -4.44
C LYS A 97 -6.26 -11.40 -4.24
N VAL A 98 -5.18 -10.94 -4.89
CA VAL A 98 -3.82 -11.49 -4.76
C VAL A 98 -2.88 -10.35 -4.42
N TYR A 99 -2.20 -10.44 -3.28
CA TYR A 99 -1.23 -9.43 -2.85
C TYR A 99 0.20 -9.82 -3.20
N PHE A 100 0.88 -8.99 -3.98
CA PHE A 100 2.29 -9.14 -4.32
C PHE A 100 3.18 -8.49 -3.26
N CYS A 101 3.55 -9.26 -2.22
CA CYS A 101 4.50 -8.84 -1.19
C CYS A 101 5.95 -9.15 -1.64
N GLN A 102 6.61 -8.19 -2.30
CA GLN A 102 8.02 -8.34 -2.71
C GLN A 102 8.99 -8.26 -1.53
N GLU A 103 8.64 -7.44 -0.53
CA GLU A 103 9.38 -7.28 0.72
C GLU A 103 8.39 -6.90 1.84
N PRO A 104 8.63 -7.29 3.10
CA PRO A 104 7.85 -6.80 4.22
C PRO A 104 8.05 -5.29 4.40
N LEU A 105 7.30 -4.65 5.29
CA LEU A 105 7.55 -3.25 5.66
C LEU A 105 8.87 -3.13 6.43
N ARG A 106 9.99 -3.06 5.70
CA ARG A 106 11.35 -3.23 6.24
C ARG A 106 11.66 -2.30 7.41
N ILE A 107 11.24 -1.04 7.33
CA ILE A 107 11.42 -0.03 8.39
C ILE A 107 10.79 -0.43 9.75
N CYS A 108 9.82 -1.35 9.76
CA CYS A 108 9.12 -1.82 10.96
C CYS A 108 9.51 -3.24 11.41
N TYR A 109 10.12 -4.04 10.51
CA TYR A 109 10.43 -5.45 10.78
C TYR A 109 11.93 -5.75 10.79
N GLU A 110 12.77 -4.99 10.08
CA GLU A 110 14.22 -5.21 10.07
C GLU A 110 14.91 -4.46 11.21
N TYR A 111 15.59 -5.22 12.06
CA TYR A 111 16.38 -4.68 13.17
C TYR A 111 17.42 -3.65 12.72
N ASN A 112 18.05 -3.88 11.56
CA ASN A 112 19.09 -3.01 11.03
C ASN A 112 18.57 -1.62 10.62
N LEU A 113 17.26 -1.49 10.36
CA LEU A 113 16.60 -0.23 10.00
C LEU A 113 15.95 0.47 11.19
N HIS A 114 16.19 -0.02 12.41
CA HIS A 114 15.77 0.67 13.62
C HIS A 114 16.43 2.04 13.71
N PHE A 115 15.68 2.99 14.28
CA PHE A 115 16.11 4.36 14.41
C PHE A 115 17.26 4.49 15.43
N LYS A 116 18.48 4.77 14.94
CA LYS A 116 19.72 4.85 15.73
C LYS A 116 20.23 6.28 15.96
N GLU A 117 19.57 7.27 15.38
CA GLU A 117 20.02 8.67 15.48
C GLU A 117 19.89 9.21 16.90
N LYS A 118 20.89 10.02 17.31
CA LYS A 118 20.85 10.75 18.58
C LYS A 118 19.97 11.98 18.43
N VAL A 119 18.67 11.84 18.75
CA VAL A 119 17.69 12.93 18.77
C VAL A 119 17.07 13.07 20.16
N GLY A 120 16.43 14.21 20.42
CA GLY A 120 15.70 14.44 21.67
C GLY A 120 14.56 13.43 21.91
N ASN A 121 14.25 13.18 23.18
CA ASN A 121 13.32 12.14 23.62
C ASN A 121 11.93 12.22 22.95
N LEU A 122 11.39 13.43 22.74
CA LEU A 122 10.10 13.61 22.08
C LEU A 122 10.09 13.05 20.65
N LYS A 123 11.14 13.31 19.87
CA LYS A 123 11.27 12.79 18.50
C LYS A 123 11.42 11.28 18.50
N LYS A 124 12.17 10.72 19.45
CA LYS A 124 12.34 9.28 19.62
C LYS A 124 11.02 8.58 19.97
N ILE A 125 10.24 9.15 20.89
CA ILE A 125 8.91 8.63 21.25
C ILE A 125 7.97 8.71 20.05
N TYR A 126 7.96 9.83 19.33
CA TYR A 126 7.16 10.00 18.11
C TYR A 126 7.51 8.96 17.04
N GLU A 127 8.81 8.71 16.80
CA GLU A 127 9.29 7.68 15.87
C GLU A 127 8.75 6.31 16.24
N GLU A 128 8.94 5.90 17.49
CA GLU A 128 8.58 4.58 17.99
C GLU A 128 7.07 4.36 17.91
N LEU A 129 6.26 5.33 18.34
CA LEU A 129 4.82 5.28 18.23
C LEU A 129 4.36 5.17 16.77
N THR A 130 4.91 6.00 15.89
CA THR A 130 4.56 6.01 14.46
C THR A 130 4.90 4.66 13.80
N ARG A 131 6.04 4.06 14.13
CA ARG A 131 6.43 2.74 13.61
C ARG A 131 5.55 1.62 14.15
N ARG A 132 5.19 1.65 15.42
CA ARG A 132 4.26 0.67 16.02
C ARG A 132 2.89 0.73 15.36
N LEU A 133 2.36 1.95 15.16
CA LEU A 133 1.09 2.15 14.46
C LEU A 133 1.17 1.65 13.02
N LEU A 134 2.23 2.02 12.29
CA LEU A 134 2.41 1.60 10.90
C LEU A 134 2.56 0.08 10.78
N LYS A 135 3.32 -0.56 11.68
CA LYS A 135 3.46 -2.02 11.77
C LYS A 135 2.12 -2.71 12.00
N LYS A 136 1.30 -2.18 12.91
CA LYS A 136 -0.06 -2.69 13.18
C LYS A 136 -0.94 -2.58 11.93
N ILE A 137 -0.92 -1.44 11.25
CA ILE A 137 -1.67 -1.23 10.01
C ILE A 137 -1.24 -2.21 8.93
N ASP A 138 0.07 -2.34 8.70
CA ASP A 138 0.63 -3.23 7.70
C ASP A 138 0.26 -4.70 7.97
N PHE A 139 0.34 -5.13 9.22
CA PHE A 139 -0.08 -6.46 9.65
C PHE A 139 -1.58 -6.71 9.41
N GLU A 140 -2.44 -5.77 9.82
CA GLU A 140 -3.89 -5.86 9.60
C GLU A 140 -4.22 -5.90 8.10
N ASN A 141 -3.57 -5.07 7.28
CA ASN A 141 -3.77 -5.02 5.84
C ASN A 141 -3.33 -6.33 5.17
N THR A 142 -2.14 -6.84 5.52
CA THR A 142 -1.59 -8.08 4.96
C THR A 142 -2.45 -9.29 5.34
N ARG A 143 -2.90 -9.37 6.60
CA ARG A 143 -3.76 -10.47 7.05
C ARG A 143 -5.07 -10.55 6.25
N SER A 144 -5.65 -9.40 5.87
CA SER A 144 -6.85 -9.36 5.02
C SER A 144 -6.63 -9.90 3.59
N ALA A 145 -5.39 -10.06 3.14
CA ALA A 145 -5.11 -10.72 1.87
C ALA A 145 -5.29 -12.24 1.91
N THR A 146 -5.44 -12.84 3.10
CA THR A 146 -5.64 -14.30 3.28
C THR A 146 -7.11 -14.70 3.14
N SER A 147 -8.03 -13.75 3.25
CA SER A 147 -9.47 -13.97 3.09
C SER A 147 -9.80 -14.15 1.61
N VAL A 148 -10.06 -15.40 1.20
CA VAL A 148 -10.61 -15.76 -0.12
C VAL A 148 -12.10 -15.49 -0.13
#